data_AF-A0A3E0EH30-F1
#
_entry.id   AF-A0A3E0EH30-F1
#
_cell.length_a   1.000
_cell.length_b   1.000
_cell.length_c   1.000
_cell.angle_alpha   90.00
_cell.angle_beta   90.00
_cell.angle_gamma   90.00
#
_symmetry.space_group_name_H-M   'P 1'
#
loop_
_entity.id
_entity.type
_entity.pdbx_description
1 polymer ?
#
loop_
_entity_poly.entity_id
_entity_poly.type
_entity_poly.pdbx_seq_one_letter_code
_entity_poly.pdbx_strand_id
1 'polypeptide(L)'
;MSNITENKLNAVIAAADITIINSSITAIGSKLPTASLTDDQRTSLKSIDVNNKVFVEDVLTEMGVSGSGIIPAFINKTFINNDLALFEQLDVLEAGVLNLTQKIADLKRIAGDEAYTGALAVYRIYDAANQAGVPGAKQAYEKLKMRFNSQTTGAGRKADPVL
;
A
#
# COMPACT_ATOMS: atom_id res chain seq x y z
N MET A 1 -25.27 -8.12 9.21
CA MET A 1 -25.33 -6.85 9.97
C MET A 1 -24.22 -6.91 11.01
N SER A 2 -23.24 -6.01 10.97
CA SER A 2 -22.19 -5.97 12.00
C SER A 2 -22.85 -5.73 13.37
N ASN A 3 -22.56 -6.58 14.34
CA ASN A 3 -23.04 -6.39 15.69
C ASN A 3 -22.34 -5.15 16.27
N ILE A 4 -23.12 -4.16 16.72
CA ILE A 4 -22.58 -2.88 17.20
C ILE A 4 -21.71 -3.01 18.46
N THR A 5 -21.78 -4.15 19.15
CA THR A 5 -20.95 -4.46 20.32
C THR A 5 -19.75 -5.35 20.00
N GLU A 6 -19.62 -5.81 18.76
CA GLU A 6 -18.51 -6.66 18.33
C GLU A 6 -17.31 -5.81 17.93
N ASN A 7 -16.15 -6.11 18.52
CA ASN A 7 -14.86 -5.49 18.21
C ASN A 7 -13.85 -6.62 17.98
N LYS A 8 -13.65 -6.98 16.71
CA LYS A 8 -12.80 -8.09 16.28
C LYS A 8 -11.33 -7.72 16.37
N LEU A 9 -10.97 -6.46 16.11
CA LEU A 9 -9.61 -5.96 16.19
C LEU A 9 -9.44 -5.01 17.38
N ASN A 10 -9.54 -5.57 18.60
CA ASN A 10 -9.31 -4.84 19.84
C ASN A 10 -7.81 -4.81 20.22
N ALA A 11 -6.98 -4.19 19.40
CA ALA A 11 -5.54 -4.11 19.63
C ALA A 11 -4.96 -2.76 19.21
N VAL A 12 -3.86 -2.39 19.87
CA VAL A 12 -3.01 -1.25 19.49
C VAL A 12 -1.58 -1.76 19.38
N ILE A 13 -0.88 -1.38 18.34
CA ILE A 13 0.54 -1.72 18.19
C ILE A 13 1.34 -0.94 19.24
N ALA A 14 2.19 -1.63 20.00
CA ALA A 14 3.02 -0.99 21.00
C ALA A 14 3.99 0.01 20.35
N ALA A 15 4.29 1.11 21.05
CA ALA A 15 5.17 2.15 20.51
C ALA A 15 6.57 1.60 20.13
N ALA A 16 7.10 0.66 20.92
CA ALA A 16 8.37 0.00 20.63
C ALA A 16 8.31 -0.80 19.31
N ASP A 17 7.20 -1.49 19.04
CA ASP A 17 7.01 -2.27 17.82
C ASP A 17 6.86 -1.35 16.60
N ILE A 18 6.18 -0.20 16.74
CA ILE A 18 6.12 0.82 15.68
C ILE A 18 7.52 1.32 15.32
N THR A 19 8.37 1.58 16.31
CA THR A 19 9.77 1.97 16.07
C THR A 19 10.51 0.87 15.31
N ILE A 20 10.40 -0.39 15.73
CA ILE A 20 11.05 -1.53 15.07
C ILE A 20 10.58 -1.68 13.62
N ILE A 21 9.27 -1.58 13.37
CA ILE A 21 8.69 -1.68 12.04
C ILE A 21 9.24 -0.56 11.14
N ASN A 22 9.23 0.69 11.61
CA ASN A 22 9.75 1.83 10.84
C ASN A 22 11.25 1.68 10.55
N SER A 23 12.04 1.28 11.55
CA SER A 23 13.47 1.00 11.34
C SER A 23 13.70 -0.13 10.34
N SER A 24 12.85 -1.15 10.32
CA SER A 24 12.93 -2.26 9.37
C SER A 24 12.61 -1.81 7.94
N ILE A 25 11.62 -0.93 7.75
CA ILE A 25 11.30 -0.33 6.45
C ILE A 25 12.50 0.46 5.92
N THR A 26 13.11 1.30 6.76
CA THR A 26 14.34 2.03 6.39
C THR A 26 15.50 1.08 6.08
N ALA A 27 15.66 0.02 6.87
CA ALA A 27 16.71 -0.97 6.67
C ALA A 27 16.55 -1.70 5.34
N ILE A 28 15.33 -2.12 4.98
CA ILE A 28 15.02 -2.75 3.67
C ILE A 28 15.39 -1.78 2.53
N GLY A 29 14.92 -0.53 2.60
CA GLY A 29 15.23 0.47 1.58
C GLY A 29 16.73 0.71 1.40
N SER A 30 17.51 0.67 2.49
CA SER A 30 18.97 0.85 2.44
C SER A 30 19.75 -0.29 1.78
N LYS A 31 19.11 -1.46 1.57
CA LYS A 31 19.74 -2.62 0.90
C LYS A 31 19.47 -2.66 -0.60
N LEU A 32 18.59 -1.81 -1.11
CA LEU A 32 18.27 -1.74 -2.54
C LEU A 32 19.26 -0.84 -3.28
N PRO A 33 19.51 -1.08 -4.58
CA PRO A 33 20.33 -0.19 -5.41
C PRO A 33 19.77 1.23 -5.45
N THR A 34 20.67 2.22 -5.49
CA THR A 34 20.29 3.63 -5.54
C THR A 34 19.95 4.06 -6.97
N ALA A 35 18.68 3.93 -7.35
CA ALA A 35 18.13 4.46 -8.60
C ALA A 35 16.67 4.86 -8.42
N SER A 36 16.20 5.83 -9.21
CA SER A 36 14.80 6.29 -9.20
C SER A 36 14.36 6.67 -10.60
N LEU A 37 13.07 6.53 -10.88
CA LEU A 37 12.46 6.93 -12.14
C LEU A 37 11.80 8.30 -12.03
N THR A 38 11.98 9.14 -13.05
CA THR A 38 11.10 10.30 -13.31
C THR A 38 9.73 9.83 -13.81
N ASP A 39 8.73 10.72 -13.80
CA ASP A 39 7.38 10.40 -14.30
C ASP A 39 7.41 9.97 -15.78
N ASP A 40 8.22 10.64 -16.60
CA ASP A 40 8.42 10.26 -18.00
C ASP A 40 9.06 8.88 -18.13
N GLN A 41 10.04 8.55 -17.28
CA GLN A 41 10.68 7.23 -17.29
C GLN A 41 9.73 6.11 -16.87
N ARG A 42 8.82 6.36 -15.93
CA ARG A 42 7.80 5.38 -15.50
C ARG A 42 6.88 4.92 -16.64
N THR A 43 6.67 5.77 -17.64
CA THR A 43 5.78 5.47 -18.77
C THR A 43 6.53 5.06 -20.04
N SER A 44 7.78 5.50 -20.21
CA SER A 44 8.55 5.31 -21.45
C SER A 44 9.53 4.14 -21.43
N LEU A 45 10.01 3.71 -20.26
CA LEU A 45 10.91 2.56 -20.15
C LEU A 45 10.21 1.27 -20.54
N LYS A 46 10.99 0.32 -21.08
CA LYS A 46 10.47 -1.00 -21.43
C LYS A 46 10.19 -1.81 -20.17
N SER A 47 9.06 -2.49 -20.14
CA SER A 47 8.70 -3.45 -19.10
C SER A 47 9.09 -4.88 -19.52
N ILE A 48 9.45 -5.70 -18.55
CA ILE A 48 9.58 -7.15 -18.76
C ILE A 48 8.26 -7.84 -18.37
N ASP A 49 7.77 -8.71 -19.23
CA ASP A 49 6.68 -9.64 -18.98
C ASP A 49 7.18 -11.08 -19.17
N VAL A 50 6.31 -12.07 -18.98
CA VAL A 50 6.69 -13.49 -19.11
C VAL A 50 7.27 -13.81 -20.50
N ASN A 51 6.72 -13.24 -21.57
CA ASN A 51 7.12 -13.56 -22.93
C ASN A 51 8.48 -12.96 -23.28
N ASN A 52 8.67 -11.68 -22.96
CA ASN A 52 9.92 -11.00 -23.29
C ASN A 52 11.07 -11.36 -22.31
N LYS A 53 10.76 -11.85 -21.11
CA LYS A 53 11.74 -12.44 -20.19
C LYS A 53 12.42 -13.65 -20.80
N VAL A 54 11.64 -14.60 -21.33
CA VAL A 54 12.16 -15.79 -22.02
C VAL A 54 13.03 -15.39 -23.20
N PHE A 55 12.64 -14.37 -23.96
CA PHE A 55 13.48 -13.83 -25.02
C PHE A 55 14.84 -13.33 -24.51
N VAL A 56 14.90 -12.62 -23.38
CA VAL A 56 16.18 -12.16 -22.79
C VAL A 56 17.03 -13.35 -22.32
N GLU A 57 16.42 -14.39 -21.74
CA GLU A 57 17.09 -15.63 -21.34
C GLU A 57 17.69 -16.38 -22.54
N ASP A 58 16.95 -16.49 -23.64
CA ASP A 58 17.40 -17.10 -24.88
C ASP A 58 18.56 -16.30 -25.50
N VAL A 59 18.45 -14.96 -25.52
CA VAL A 59 19.55 -14.08 -25.99
C VAL A 59 20.81 -14.30 -25.15
N LEU A 60 20.70 -14.35 -23.82
CA LEU A 60 21.84 -14.63 -22.94
C LEU A 60 22.45 -16.00 -23.21
N THR A 61 21.62 -16.99 -23.51
CA THR A 61 22.05 -18.35 -23.89
C THR A 61 22.84 -18.32 -25.20
N GLU A 62 22.28 -17.74 -26.26
CA GLU A 62 22.92 -17.66 -27.58
C GLU A 62 24.21 -16.83 -27.57
N MET A 63 24.24 -15.73 -26.82
CA MET A 63 25.48 -14.97 -26.60
C MET A 63 26.60 -15.82 -25.99
N GLY A 64 26.27 -16.89 -25.25
CA GLY A 64 27.24 -17.84 -24.69
C GLY A 64 27.62 -18.98 -25.63
N VAL A 65 26.67 -19.48 -26.42
CA VAL A 65 26.88 -20.63 -27.30
C VAL A 65 27.53 -20.23 -28.62
N SER A 66 26.99 -19.21 -29.27
CA SER A 66 27.35 -18.80 -30.64
C SER A 66 27.91 -17.39 -30.72
N GLY A 67 27.85 -16.60 -29.64
CA GLY A 67 28.18 -15.18 -29.66
C GLY A 67 29.64 -14.81 -29.92
N SER A 68 30.59 -15.75 -29.78
CA SER A 68 32.02 -15.48 -30.00
C SER A 68 32.30 -15.07 -31.45
N GLY A 69 32.86 -13.87 -31.64
CA GLY A 69 33.15 -13.32 -32.97
C GLY A 69 31.93 -12.72 -33.70
N ILE A 70 30.71 -12.94 -33.21
CA ILE A 70 29.47 -12.33 -33.74
C ILE A 70 29.11 -11.07 -32.95
N ILE A 71 29.11 -11.18 -31.62
CA ILE A 71 28.72 -10.08 -30.74
C ILE A 71 29.89 -9.10 -30.61
N PRO A 72 29.69 -7.80 -30.89
CA PRO A 72 30.74 -6.80 -30.71
C PRO A 72 31.23 -6.73 -29.26
N ALA A 73 32.53 -6.54 -29.06
CA ALA A 73 33.16 -6.53 -27.74
C ALA A 73 32.64 -5.42 -26.79
N PHE A 74 31.98 -4.39 -27.31
CA PHE A 74 31.38 -3.34 -26.49
C PHE A 74 30.04 -3.74 -25.84
N ILE A 75 29.42 -4.85 -26.28
CA ILE A 75 28.24 -5.40 -25.63
C ILE A 75 28.68 -6.35 -24.51
N ASN A 76 28.33 -6.01 -23.27
CA ASN A 76 28.72 -6.79 -22.10
C ASN A 76 27.58 -7.74 -21.67
N LYS A 77 27.74 -9.03 -21.95
CA LYS A 77 26.82 -10.09 -21.51
C LYS A 77 26.56 -10.07 -19.99
N THR A 78 27.57 -9.75 -19.19
CA THR A 78 27.47 -9.73 -17.73
C THR A 78 26.48 -8.68 -17.25
N PHE A 79 26.38 -7.53 -17.93
CA PHE A 79 25.44 -6.48 -17.55
C PHE A 79 24.00 -6.94 -17.78
N ILE A 80 23.71 -7.49 -18.95
CA ILE A 80 22.37 -8.03 -19.27
C ILE A 80 21.99 -9.14 -18.28
N ASN A 81 22.93 -10.01 -17.91
CA ASN A 81 22.70 -11.08 -16.94
C ASN A 81 22.42 -10.53 -15.53
N ASN A 82 23.18 -9.54 -15.08
CA ASN A 82 22.97 -8.89 -13.78
C ASN A 82 21.63 -8.17 -13.72
N ASP A 83 21.23 -7.47 -14.79
CA ASP A 83 19.97 -6.75 -14.85
C ASP A 83 18.78 -7.71 -14.82
N LEU A 84 18.84 -8.83 -15.55
CA LEU A 84 17.82 -9.87 -15.50
C LEU A 84 17.74 -10.51 -14.10
N ALA A 85 18.87 -10.83 -13.50
CA ALA A 85 18.91 -11.41 -12.15
C ALA A 85 18.36 -10.44 -11.10
N LEU A 86 18.67 -9.15 -11.21
CA LEU A 86 18.11 -8.12 -10.33
C LEU A 86 16.60 -7.99 -10.53
N PHE A 87 16.11 -8.00 -11.77
CA PHE A 87 14.68 -7.97 -12.07
C PHE A 87 13.93 -9.11 -11.37
N GLU A 88 14.43 -10.34 -11.45
CA GLU A 88 13.82 -11.51 -10.79
C GLU A 88 13.84 -11.40 -9.27
N GLN A 89 14.95 -10.91 -8.69
CA GLN A 89 15.04 -10.69 -7.25
C GLN A 89 14.04 -9.64 -6.77
N LEU A 90 13.87 -8.55 -7.54
CA LEU A 90 12.92 -7.49 -7.23
C LEU A 90 11.46 -7.97 -7.34
N ASP A 91 11.13 -8.82 -8.32
CA ASP A 91 9.77 -9.39 -8.47
C ASP A 91 9.36 -10.20 -7.22
N VAL A 92 10.26 -11.04 -6.70
CA VAL A 92 10.02 -11.81 -5.46
C VAL A 92 9.86 -10.88 -4.25
N LEU A 93 10.71 -9.85 -4.13
CA LEU A 93 10.63 -8.88 -3.03
C LEU A 93 9.35 -8.06 -3.10
N GLU A 94 8.95 -7.62 -4.28
CA GLU A 94 7.72 -6.87 -4.54
C GLU A 94 6.51 -7.68 -4.10
N ALA A 95 6.41 -8.95 -4.50
CA ALA A 95 5.33 -9.84 -4.07
C ALA A 95 5.23 -9.93 -2.54
N GLY A 96 6.37 -10.03 -1.84
CA GLY A 96 6.39 -10.04 -0.37
C GLY A 96 5.89 -8.74 0.27
N VAL A 97 6.33 -7.60 -0.27
CA VAL A 97 5.95 -6.26 0.22
C VAL A 97 4.48 -5.95 -0.08
N LEU A 98 3.96 -6.37 -1.24
CA LEU A 98 2.54 -6.24 -1.60
C LEU A 98 1.65 -7.02 -0.63
N ASN A 99 2.03 -8.25 -0.29
CA ASN A 99 1.30 -9.04 0.72
C ASN A 99 1.27 -8.34 2.09
N LEU A 100 2.39 -7.75 2.53
CA LEU A 100 2.44 -6.98 3.77
C LEU A 100 1.54 -5.74 3.69
N THR A 101 1.57 -5.03 2.56
CA THR A 101 0.75 -3.85 2.31
C THR A 101 -0.73 -4.20 2.36
N GLN A 102 -1.13 -5.31 1.74
CA GLN A 102 -2.50 -5.81 1.79
C GLN A 102 -2.94 -6.12 3.22
N LYS A 103 -2.11 -6.82 4.00
CA LYS A 103 -2.39 -7.10 5.42
C LYS A 103 -2.61 -5.82 6.22
N ILE A 104 -1.77 -4.80 6.02
CA ILE A 104 -1.91 -3.50 6.69
C ILE A 104 -3.21 -2.82 6.27
N ALA A 105 -3.54 -2.84 4.97
CA ALA A 105 -4.78 -2.27 4.43
C ALA A 105 -6.02 -2.94 5.03
N ASP A 106 -6.02 -4.27 5.16
CA ASP A 106 -7.13 -5.04 5.75
C ASP A 106 -7.33 -4.68 7.23
N LEU A 107 -6.24 -4.68 8.02
CA LEU A 107 -6.30 -4.30 9.44
C LEU A 107 -6.78 -2.85 9.62
N LYS A 108 -6.29 -1.93 8.79
CA LYS A 108 -6.74 -0.53 8.78
C LYS A 108 -8.23 -0.44 8.43
N ARG A 109 -8.71 -1.23 7.47
CA ARG A 109 -10.12 -1.25 7.07
C ARG A 109 -11.02 -1.77 8.17
N ILE A 110 -10.62 -2.87 8.84
CA ILE A 110 -11.35 -3.45 9.98
C ILE A 110 -11.43 -2.45 11.13
N ALA A 111 -10.28 -1.94 11.60
CA ALA A 111 -10.24 -0.97 12.69
C ALA A 111 -11.06 0.30 12.37
N GLY A 112 -10.99 0.79 11.14
CA GLY A 112 -11.77 1.94 10.69
C GLY A 112 -13.28 1.67 10.66
N ASP A 113 -13.69 0.48 10.20
CA ASP A 113 -15.10 0.07 10.17
C ASP A 113 -15.69 -0.03 11.58
N GLU A 114 -14.96 -0.65 12.50
CA GLU A 114 -15.37 -0.85 13.89
C GLU A 114 -15.45 0.49 14.62
N ALA A 115 -14.41 1.32 14.50
CA ALA A 115 -14.40 2.65 15.10
C ALA A 115 -15.54 3.54 14.59
N TYR A 116 -15.78 3.53 13.27
CA TYR A 116 -16.83 4.34 12.67
C TYR A 116 -18.23 3.81 13.01
N THR A 117 -18.44 2.50 13.01
CA THR A 117 -19.71 1.88 13.42
C THR A 117 -20.06 2.24 14.86
N GLY A 118 -19.10 2.14 15.78
CA GLY A 118 -19.27 2.57 17.17
C GLY A 118 -19.60 4.06 17.29
N ALA A 119 -18.88 4.92 16.55
CA ALA A 119 -19.14 6.36 16.52
C ALA A 119 -20.56 6.70 16.00
N LEU A 120 -21.04 6.00 14.96
CA LEU A 120 -22.39 6.17 14.43
C LEU A 120 -23.47 5.75 15.44
N ALA A 121 -23.25 4.66 16.18
CA ALA A 121 -24.16 4.24 17.23
C ALA A 121 -24.25 5.31 18.33
N VAL A 122 -23.11 5.83 18.79
CA VAL A 122 -23.05 6.91 19.80
C VAL A 122 -23.74 8.18 19.30
N TYR A 123 -23.52 8.58 18.04
CA TYR A 123 -24.19 9.74 17.46
C TYR A 123 -25.72 9.60 17.49
N ARG A 124 -26.25 8.43 17.11
CA ARG A 124 -27.70 8.16 17.14
C ARG A 124 -28.26 8.16 18.56
N ILE A 125 -27.49 7.69 19.55
CA ILE A 125 -27.88 7.76 20.97
C ILE A 125 -27.98 9.22 21.42
N TYR A 126 -27.02 10.07 21.06
CA TYR A 126 -27.09 11.51 21.37
C TYR A 126 -28.25 12.23 20.68
N ASP A 127 -28.59 11.84 19.46
CA ASP A 127 -29.78 12.35 18.76
C ASP A 127 -31.06 11.97 19.51
N ALA A 128 -31.24 10.69 19.83
CA ALA A 128 -32.39 10.22 20.60
C ALA A 128 -32.48 10.87 21.99
N ALA A 129 -31.35 11.00 22.70
CA ALA A 129 -31.28 11.66 24.01
C ALA A 129 -31.62 13.16 23.93
N ASN A 130 -31.18 13.84 22.88
CA ASN A 130 -31.55 15.23 22.62
C ASN A 130 -33.07 15.37 22.36
N GLN A 131 -33.66 14.49 21.55
CA GLN A 131 -35.10 14.48 21.29
C GLN A 131 -35.93 14.18 22.54
N ALA A 132 -35.42 13.30 23.42
CA ALA A 132 -36.04 12.99 24.71
C ALA A 132 -35.84 14.07 25.79
N GLY A 133 -35.12 15.17 25.49
CA GLY A 133 -34.87 16.26 26.43
C GLY A 133 -33.87 15.94 27.54
N VAL A 134 -33.00 14.93 27.35
CA VAL A 134 -31.97 14.57 28.33
C VAL A 134 -31.00 15.74 28.52
N PRO A 135 -30.82 16.25 29.76
CA PRO A 135 -29.89 17.34 30.03
C PRO A 135 -28.47 17.05 29.52
N GLY A 136 -27.86 18.02 28.83
CA GLY A 136 -26.50 17.90 28.28
C GLY A 136 -26.40 17.21 26.91
N ALA A 137 -27.43 16.51 26.44
CA ALA A 137 -27.39 15.80 25.14
C ALA A 137 -27.38 16.75 23.93
N LYS A 138 -28.08 17.89 24.02
CA LYS A 138 -28.19 18.87 22.93
C LYS A 138 -26.85 19.38 22.41
N GLN A 139 -25.95 19.78 23.32
CA GLN A 139 -24.66 20.33 22.93
C GLN A 139 -23.79 19.27 22.21
N ALA A 140 -23.79 18.03 22.71
CA ALA A 140 -23.06 16.93 22.12
C ALA A 140 -23.63 16.56 20.74
N TYR A 141 -24.95 16.46 20.61
CA TYR A 141 -25.63 16.17 19.35
C TYR A 141 -25.32 17.22 18.28
N GLU A 142 -25.49 18.52 18.57
CA GLU A 142 -25.27 19.57 17.58
C GLU A 142 -23.82 19.61 17.07
N LYS A 143 -22.85 19.36 17.96
CA LYS A 143 -21.43 19.26 17.58
C LYS A 143 -21.18 18.09 16.62
N LEU A 144 -21.74 16.92 16.91
CA LEU A 144 -21.57 15.72 16.08
C LEU A 144 -22.32 15.84 14.75
N LYS A 145 -23.54 16.39 14.76
CA LYS A 145 -24.36 16.66 13.58
C LYS A 145 -23.64 17.54 12.56
N MET A 146 -22.97 18.60 13.01
CA MET A 146 -22.17 19.47 12.13
C MET A 146 -21.11 18.66 11.38
N ARG A 147 -20.37 17.79 12.08
CA ARG A 147 -19.33 16.94 11.47
C ARG A 147 -19.92 15.88 10.53
N PHE A 148 -21.03 15.26 10.92
CA PHE A 148 -21.71 14.27 10.10
C PHE A 148 -22.26 14.87 8.79
N ASN A 149 -22.84 16.08 8.85
CA ASN A 149 -23.35 16.78 7.66
C ASN A 149 -22.24 17.28 6.73
N SER A 150 -21.09 17.69 7.29
CA SER A 150 -19.90 18.01 6.47
C SER A 150 -19.32 16.78 5.76
N GLN A 151 -19.54 15.57 6.30
CA GLN A 151 -19.12 14.32 5.67
C GLN A 151 -20.01 13.93 4.50
N THR A 152 -21.31 14.25 4.54
CA THR A 152 -22.29 13.86 3.51
C THR A 152 -22.36 14.82 2.33
N THR A 153 -21.94 16.08 2.48
CA THR A 153 -22.02 17.13 1.44
C THR A 153 -20.82 17.22 0.49
N GLY A 154 -19.89 16.25 0.50
CA GLY A 154 -19.01 15.99 -0.65
C GLY A 154 -17.88 17.01 -0.93
N ALA A 155 -17.52 17.90 0.00
CA ALA A 155 -16.40 18.83 -0.22
C ALA A 155 -14.99 18.22 0.05
N GLY A 156 -14.87 16.92 0.30
CA GLY A 156 -13.61 16.30 0.76
C GLY A 156 -13.24 14.93 0.19
N ARG A 157 -14.02 14.32 -0.72
CA ARG A 157 -13.57 13.13 -1.45
C ARG A 157 -12.99 13.54 -2.80
N LYS A 158 -11.77 14.07 -2.80
CA LYS A 158 -10.86 13.72 -3.89
C LYS A 158 -10.39 12.32 -3.55
N ALA A 159 -10.71 11.36 -4.42
CA ALA A 159 -10.09 10.05 -4.35
C ALA A 159 -8.58 10.29 -4.46
N ASP A 160 -7.83 9.89 -3.42
CA ASP A 160 -6.37 9.84 -3.55
C ASP A 160 -6.07 8.88 -4.71
N PRO A 161 -5.27 9.29 -5.71
CA PRO A 161 -4.81 8.36 -6.72
C PRO A 161 -4.02 7.27 -5.99
N VAL A 162 -4.40 6.03 -6.27
CA VAL A 162 -3.63 4.85 -5.89
C VAL A 162 -2.22 5.06 -6.43
N LEU A 163 -1.24 5.20 -5.52
CA LEU A 163 0.19 5.08 -5.82
C LEU A 163 0.59 3.62 -5.66
#